data_AF-A0A2X1KSH2-F1
#
_entry.id   AF-A0A2X1KSH2-F1
#
_cell.length_a   1.000
_cell.length_b   1.000
_cell.length_c   1.000
_cell.angle_alpha   90.00
_cell.angle_beta   90.00
_cell.angle_gamma   90.00
#
_symmetry.space_group_name_H-M   'P 1'
#
loop_
_entity.id
_entity.type
_entity.pdbx_description
1 polymer ?
#
loop_
_entity_poly.entity_id
_entity_poly.type
_entity_poly.pdbx_seq_one_letter_code
_entity_poly.pdbx_strand_id
1 'polypeptide(L)' 'MFLDYFALGVLIFVFLVIFYGIIILHDIPYLIAKKRNHPHADAIHVAGWVSLFTLHVIWPFLWIWATLYRPERGMGYAKP' A
#
# COMPACT_ATOMS: atom_id res chain seq x y z
N MET A 1 -7.88 -14.88 -36.05
CA MET A 1 -6.63 -14.11 -36.25
C MET A 1 -6.71 -12.70 -35.66
N PHE A 2 -7.39 -11.72 -36.27
CA PHE A 2 -7.45 -10.34 -35.72
C PHE A 2 -8.04 -10.28 -34.31
N LEU A 3 -9.18 -10.95 -34.08
CA LEU A 3 -9.85 -11.00 -32.78
C LEU A 3 -8.96 -11.62 -31.69
N ASP A 4 -8.13 -12.60 -32.03
CA ASP A 4 -7.25 -13.29 -31.07
C ASP A 4 -6.10 -12.36 -30.63
N TYR A 5 -5.49 -11.63 -31.57
CA TYR A 5 -4.47 -10.63 -31.23
C TYR A 5 -5.06 -9.43 -30.48
N PHE A 6 -6.28 -9.02 -30.83
CA PHE A 6 -7.00 -7.97 -30.11
C PHE A 6 -7.32 -8.39 -28.67
N ALA A 7 -7.85 -9.61 -28.48
CA ALA A 7 -8.13 -10.18 -27.17
C ALA A 7 -6.86 -10.32 -26.34
N LEU A 8 -5.74 -10.74 -26.94
CA LEU A 8 -4.44 -10.82 -26.28
C LEU A 8 -3.96 -9.43 -25.83
N GLY A 9 -4.12 -8.40 -26.67
CA GLY A 9 -3.81 -7.01 -26.31
C GLY A 9 -4.64 -6.51 -25.13
N VAL A 10 -5.95 -6.76 -25.15
CA VAL A 10 -6.87 -6.41 -24.04
C VAL A 10 -6.50 -7.17 -22.76
N LEU A 11 -6.15 -8.45 -22.87
CA LEU A 11 -5.75 -9.28 -21.73
C LEU A 11 -4.51 -8.71 -21.02
N ILE A 12 -3.48 -8.34 -21.80
CA ILE A 12 -2.27 -7.70 -21.26
C ILE A 12 -2.61 -6.35 -20.62
N PHE A 13 -3.44 -5.54 -21.29
CA PHE A 13 -3.86 -4.24 -20.77
C PHE A 13 -4.59 -4.36 -19.42
N VAL A 14 -5.57 -5.27 -19.32
CA VAL A 14 -6.31 -5.52 -18.08
C VAL A 14 -5.37 -6.00 -16.97
N PHE A 15 -4.45 -6.91 -17.30
CA PHE A 15 -3.44 -7.37 -16.34
C PHE A 15 -2.59 -6.22 -15.80
N LEU A 16 -2.09 -5.33 -16.67
CA LEU A 16 -1.32 -4.15 -16.27
C LEU A 16 -2.15 -3.21 -15.40
N VAL A 17 -3.39 -2.92 -15.77
CA VAL A 17 -4.29 -2.05 -15.00
C VAL A 17 -4.51 -2.59 -13.59
N ILE A 18 -4.75 -3.90 -13.45
CA ILE A 18 -4.92 -4.54 -12.14
C ILE A 18 -3.61 -4.47 -11.34
N PHE A 19 -2.48 -4.78 -11.96
CA PHE A 19 -1.18 -4.78 -11.29
C PHE A 19 -0.79 -3.40 -10.76
N TYR A 20 -0.91 -2.37 -11.60
CA TYR A 20 -0.67 -0.98 -11.19
C TYR A 20 -1.70 -0.49 -10.17
N GLY A 21 -2.97 -0.89 -10.29
CA GLY A 21 -4.00 -0.58 -9.31
C GLY A 21 -3.65 -1.09 -7.91
N ILE A 22 -3.13 -2.32 -7.82
CA ILE A 22 -2.68 -2.91 -6.55
C ILE A 22 -1.48 -2.15 -5.98
N ILE A 23 -0.47 -1.82 -6.79
CA ILE A 23 0.70 -1.05 -6.33
C ILE A 23 0.27 0.28 -5.71
N ILE A 24 -0.61 1.03 -6.38
CA ILE A 24 -1.11 2.31 -5.86
C ILE A 24 -1.84 2.10 -4.53
N LEU A 25 -2.65 1.05 -4.40
CA LEU A 25 -3.40 0.75 -3.18
C LEU A 25 -2.46 0.48 -1.98
N HIS A 26 -1.34 -0.18 -2.22
CA HIS A 26 -0.31 -0.48 -1.21
C HIS A 26 0.49 0.73 -0.76
N ASP A 27 0.64 1.74 -1.63
CA ASP A 27 1.31 2.98 -1.27
C ASP A 27 0.43 3.95 -0.46
N ILE A 28 -0.90 3.73 -0.38
CA ILE A 28 -1.82 4.57 0.38
C ILE A 28 -1.45 4.67 1.88
N PRO A 29 -1.23 3.57 2.62
CA PRO A 29 -0.78 3.61 4.02
C PRO A 29 0.53 4.40 4.20
N TYR A 30 1.47 4.23 3.28
CA TYR A 30 2.72 4.96 3.29
C TYR A 30 2.50 6.47 3.09
N LEU A 31 1.66 6.86 2.12
CA LEU A 31 1.30 8.26 1.89
C LEU A 31 0.61 8.89 3.12
N ILE A 32 -0.25 8.14 3.81
CA ILE A 32 -0.88 8.58 5.06
C ILE A 32 0.17 8.77 6.16
N ALA A 33 1.07 7.80 6.33
CA ALA A 33 2.16 7.86 7.31
C ALA A 33 3.09 9.05 7.05
N LYS A 34 3.47 9.27 5.78
CA LYS A 34 4.31 10.39 5.35
C LYS A 34 3.63 11.74 5.61
N LYS A 35 2.34 11.89 5.25
CA LYS A 35 1.56 13.10 5.53
C LYS A 35 1.46 13.42 7.03
N ARG A 36 1.49 12.40 7.88
CA ARG A 36 1.42 12.55 9.34
C ARG A 36 2.78 12.67 10.01
N ASN A 37 3.90 12.75 9.29
CA ASN A 37 5.26 12.70 9.85
C ASN A 37 5.46 11.48 10.78
N HIS A 38 5.00 10.31 10.35
CA HIS A 38 5.20 9.06 11.08
C HIS A 38 6.71 8.73 11.13
N PRO A 39 7.31 8.49 12.30
CA PRO A 39 8.75 8.20 12.43
C PRO A 39 9.17 6.93 11.70
N HIS A 40 8.23 6.00 11.51
CA HIS A 40 8.43 4.74 10.78
C HIS A 40 7.79 4.71 9.38
N ALA A 41 7.70 5.85 8.70
CA ALA A 41 7.13 5.91 7.34
C ALA A 41 7.84 4.97 6.36
N ASP A 42 9.18 4.90 6.38
CA ASP A 42 9.96 4.01 5.50
C ASP A 42 9.72 2.52 5.83
N ALA A 43 9.52 2.19 7.10
CA ALA A 43 9.17 0.84 7.52
C ALA A 43 7.78 0.44 7.02
N ILE A 44 6.81 1.36 7.02
CA ILE A 44 5.47 1.13 6.45
C ILE A 44 5.55 0.93 4.94
N HIS A 45 6.43 1.66 4.24
CA HIS A 45 6.66 1.47 2.81
C HIS A 45 7.22 0.07 2.51
N VAL A 46 8.32 -0.31 3.15
CA VAL A 46 8.95 -1.62 2.96
C VAL A 46 8.01 -2.75 3.38
N ALA A 47 7.29 -2.59 4.49
CA ALA A 47 6.32 -3.59 4.93
C ALA A 47 5.12 -3.70 3.97
N GLY A 48 4.73 -2.62 3.29
CA GLY A 48 3.73 -2.67 2.21
C GLY A 48 4.18 -3.61 1.09
N TRP A 49 5.42 -3.48 0.62
CA TRP A 49 6.02 -4.40 -0.35
C TRP A 49 6.14 -5.83 0.16
N VAL A 50 6.56 -6.03 1.42
CA VAL A 50 6.61 -7.37 2.05
C VAL A 50 5.20 -7.97 2.17
N SER A 51 4.16 -7.15 2.31
CA SER A 51 2.78 -7.64 2.38
C SER A 51 2.29 -8.25 1.07
N LEU A 52 2.83 -7.83 -0.08
CA LEU A 52 2.55 -8.48 -1.38
C LEU A 52 3.06 -9.92 -1.41
N PHE A 53 4.23 -10.18 -0.81
CA PHE A 53 4.78 -11.54 -0.68
C PHE A 53 4.00 -12.40 0.32
N THR A 54 3.40 -11.79 1.35
CA THR A 54 2.63 -12.50 2.38
C THR A 54 1.13 -12.56 2.07
N LEU A 55 0.74 -12.47 0.79
CA LEU A 55 -0.65 -12.52 0.33
C LEU A 55 -1.56 -11.51 1.07
N HIS A 56 -1.06 -10.30 1.31
CA HIS A 56 -1.76 -9.19 1.95
C HIS A 56 -2.15 -9.42 3.43
N VAL A 57 -1.62 -10.44 4.11
CA VAL A 57 -1.94 -10.71 5.53
C VAL A 57 -1.52 -9.55 6.45
N ILE A 58 -0.33 -8.98 6.20
CA ILE A 58 0.22 -7.88 7.01
C ILE A 58 -0.38 -6.52 6.62
N TRP A 59 -1.01 -6.43 5.45
CA TRP A 59 -1.51 -5.17 4.90
C TRP A 59 -2.55 -4.45 5.79
N PRO A 60 -3.62 -5.09 6.30
CA PRO A 60 -4.57 -4.42 7.20
C PRO A 60 -3.91 -3.95 8.50
N PHE A 61 -2.86 -4.63 8.97
CA PHE A 61 -2.09 -4.18 10.12
C PHE A 61 -1.32 -2.87 9.82
N LEU A 62 -0.77 -2.72 8.62
CA LEU A 62 -0.09 -1.48 8.19
C LEU A 62 -1.05 -0.29 8.11
N TRP A 63 -2.29 -0.52 7.71
CA TRP A 63 -3.34 0.50 7.74
C TRP A 63 -3.62 0.99 9.16
N ILE A 64 -3.75 0.07 10.11
CA ILE A 64 -3.95 0.41 11.53
C ILE A 64 -2.74 1.20 12.02
N TRP A 65 -1.52 0.74 11.76
CA TRP A 65 -0.32 1.40 12.23
C TRP A 65 -0.12 2.81 11.63
N ALA A 66 -0.35 2.98 10.31
CA ALA A 66 -0.29 4.26 9.63
C ALA A 66 -1.32 5.27 10.14
N THR A 67 -2.50 4.81 10.57
CA THR A 67 -3.59 5.66 11.07
C THR A 67 -3.52 5.92 12.57
N LEU A 68 -2.87 5.04 13.33
CA LEU A 68 -2.71 5.12 14.78
C LEU A 68 -1.86 6.32 15.20
N TYR A 69 -0.81 6.66 14.44
CA TYR A 69 0.03 7.80 14.75
C TYR A 69 -0.70 9.13 14.50
N ARG A 70 -0.64 10.02 15.49
CA ARG A 70 -1.11 11.40 15.38
C ARG A 70 0.02 12.36 15.78
N PRO A 71 0.31 13.41 15.00
CA PRO A 71 1.37 14.37 15.32
C PRO A 71 1.22 14.98 16.72
N GLU A 72 -0.01 15.26 17.13
CA GLU A 72 -0.33 15.90 18.43
C GLU A 72 -0.24 14.97 19.66
N ARG A 73 -0.31 13.64 19.50
CA ARG A 73 -0.37 12.68 20.62
C ARG A 73 0.63 11.52 20.52
N GLY A 74 1.47 11.49 19.48
CA GLY A 74 2.37 10.37 19.20
C GLY A 74 1.60 9.07 18.96
N MET A 75 2.21 7.94 19.32
CA MET A 75 1.68 6.58 19.12
C MET A 75 0.77 6.10 20.27
N GLY A 76 0.12 7.03 20.99
CA GLY A 76 -0.66 6.71 22.20
C GLY A 76 0.14 6.74 23.51
N TYR A 77 1.40 7.17 23.49
CA TYR A 77 2.15 7.45 24.70
C TYR A 77 1.79 8.85 25.21
N ALA A 78 1.06 8.92 26.34
CA ALA A 78 1.01 10.14 27.12
C ALA A 78 2.45 10.47 27.55
N LYS A 79 2.93 11.69 27.25
CA LYS A 79 4.21 12.16 27.79
C LYS A 79 4.12 12.13 29.31
N PRO A 80 5.18 11.67 30.02
CA PRO A 80 5.26 11.84 31.48
C PRO A 80 5.23 13.32 31.86
#